data_AF-A0AAV6BL20-F1
#
_entry.id   AF-A0AAV6BL20-F1
#
_cell.length_a   1.000
_cell.length_b   1.000
_cell.length_c   1.000
_cell.angle_alpha   90.00
_cell.angle_beta   90.00
_cell.angle_gamma   90.00
#
_symmetry.space_group_name_H-M   'P 1'
#
loop_
_entity.id
_entity.type
_entity.pdbx_description
1 polymer ?
#
loop_
_entity_poly.entity_id
_entity_poly.type
_entity_poly.pdbx_seq_one_letter_code
_entity_poly.pdbx_strand_id
1 'polypeptide(L)'
;MDAIIRITVMLVAVVALVNLGYGVLLAGRLARCARQRHPNGWLGLWLPAWRSPREAVAWLAAWRALFTSTDPLIAAVRRDGRTVLMRHAQLFAWCETWAMLVVLIS
;
A
#
# COMPACT_ATOMS: atom_id res chain seq x y z
N MET A 1 -11.34 32.47 -2.56
CA MET A 1 -10.73 31.26 -3.16
C MET A 1 -9.63 30.67 -2.29
N ASP A 2 -8.68 31.47 -1.82
CA ASP A 2 -7.49 30.96 -1.08
C ASP A 2 -7.80 30.12 0.16
N ALA A 3 -8.79 30.51 0.97
CA ALA A 3 -9.18 29.75 2.15
C ALA A 3 -9.71 28.34 1.80
N ILE A 4 -10.49 28.22 0.73
CA ILE A 4 -11.05 26.94 0.26
C ILE A 4 -9.92 26.03 -0.24
N ILE A 5 -9.01 26.57 -1.06
CA ILE A 5 -7.85 25.81 -1.55
C ILE A 5 -7.00 25.31 -0.39
N ARG A 6 -6.72 26.17 0.60
CA ARG A 6 -5.90 25.81 1.77
C ARG A 6 -6.54 24.71 2.63
N ILE A 7 -7.86 24.79 2.84
CA ILE A 7 -8.62 23.76 3.56
C ILE A 7 -8.58 22.44 2.80
N THR A 8 -8.81 22.45 1.48
CA THR A 8 -8.79 21.24 0.65
C THR A 8 -7.40 20.59 0.66
N VAL A 9 -6.33 21.38 0.53
CA VAL A 9 -4.94 20.88 0.59
C VAL A 9 -4.63 20.27 1.96
N MET A 10 -5.03 20.92 3.06
CA MET A 10 -4.87 20.36 4.40
C MET A 10 -5.64 19.04 4.56
N LEU A 11 -6.87 18.96 4.04
CA LEU A 11 -7.68 17.75 4.11
C LEU A 11 -7.00 16.60 3.36
N VAL A 12 -6.52 16.85 2.15
CA VAL A 12 -5.77 15.86 1.35
C VAL A 12 -4.50 15.41 2.08
N ALA A 13 -3.76 16.34 2.68
CA ALA A 13 -2.54 16.02 3.44
C ALA A 13 -2.82 15.17 4.68
N VAL A 14 -3.86 15.50 5.46
CA VAL A 14 -4.28 14.70 6.62
C VAL A 14 -4.67 13.30 6.18
N VAL A 15 -5.45 13.18 5.11
CA VAL A 15 -5.89 11.88 4.64
C VAL A 15 -4.71 11.07 4.09
N ALA A 16 -3.75 11.71 3.40
CA ALA A 16 -2.51 11.06 2.97
C ALA A 16 -1.69 10.54 4.17
N LEU A 17 -1.57 11.31 5.25
CA LEU A 17 -0.87 10.89 6.47
C LEU A 17 -1.57 9.70 7.16
N VAL A 18 -2.89 9.74 7.29
CA VAL A 18 -3.69 8.63 7.85
C VAL A 18 -3.48 7.37 7.02
N ASN A 19 -3.54 7.51 5.70
CA ASN A 19 -3.32 6.45 4.74
C ASN A 19 -1.90 5.86 4.81
N LEU A 20 -0.89 6.71 4.99
CA LEU A 20 0.49 6.29 5.20
C LEU A 20 0.63 5.49 6.50
N GLY A 21 -0.02 5.94 7.58
CA GLY A 21 -0.09 5.20 8.84
C GLY A 21 -0.72 3.81 8.67
N TYR A 22 -1.84 3.72 7.95
CA TYR A 22 -2.46 2.43 7.62
C TYR A 22 -1.54 1.54 6.76
N GLY A 23 -0.83 2.12 5.79
CA GLY A 23 0.15 1.41 4.97
C GLY A 23 1.28 0.81 5.82
N VAL A 24 1.84 1.58 6.75
CA VAL A 24 2.87 1.12 7.68
C VAL A 24 2.37 -0.01 8.58
N LEU A 25 1.17 0.11 9.13
CA LEU A 25 0.56 -0.94 9.95
C LEU A 25 0.36 -2.24 9.16
N LEU A 26 -0.12 -2.12 7.92
CA LEU A 26 -0.32 -3.25 7.01
C LEU A 26 1.02 -3.93 6.68
N ALA A 27 2.05 -3.13 6.35
CA ALA A 27 3.40 -3.64 6.10
C ALA A 27 3.97 -4.36 7.33
N GLY A 28 3.77 -3.82 8.54
CA GLY A 28 4.19 -4.46 9.79
C GLY A 28 3.47 -5.80 10.04
N ARG A 29 2.16 -5.88 9.78
CA ARG A 29 1.39 -7.14 9.86
C ARG A 29 1.90 -8.16 8.83
N LEU A 30 2.12 -7.72 7.60
CA LEU A 30 2.66 -8.55 6.54
C LEU A 30 4.06 -9.07 6.89
N ALA A 31 4.92 -8.21 7.45
CA ALA A 31 6.27 -8.58 7.89
C ALA A 31 6.24 -9.62 9.01
N ARG A 32 5.32 -9.49 9.96
CA ARG A 32 5.10 -10.48 11.01
C ARG A 32 4.67 -11.82 10.44
N CYS A 33 3.72 -11.83 9.50
CA CYS A 33 3.26 -13.07 8.85
C CYS A 33 4.39 -13.72 8.03
N ALA A 34 5.15 -12.93 7.27
CA ALA A 34 6.30 -13.40 6.51
C ALA A 34 7.38 -13.99 7.43
N ARG A 35 7.66 -13.36 8.58
CA ARG A 35 8.63 -13.85 9.57
C ARG A 35 8.18 -15.16 10.23
N GLN A 36 6.90 -15.30 10.55
CA GLN A 36 6.35 -16.55 11.10
C GLN A 36 6.43 -17.70 10.10
N ARG A 37 6.25 -17.41 8.80
CA ARG A 37 6.21 -18.43 7.74
C ARG A 37 7.58 -18.76 7.16
N HIS A 38 8.52 -17.81 7.20
CA HIS A 38 9.89 -17.95 6.70
C HIS A 38 10.92 -17.51 7.75
N PRO A 39 11.10 -18.26 8.85
CA PRO A 39 11.95 -17.85 9.98
C PRO A 39 13.40 -17.54 9.59
N ASN A 40 13.96 -18.30 8.62
CA ASN A 40 15.35 -18.16 8.20
C ASN A 40 15.53 -17.33 6.91
N GLY A 41 14.43 -16.85 6.29
CA GLY A 41 14.47 -16.26 4.94
C GLY A 41 13.60 -15.00 4.76
N TRP A 42 12.96 -14.50 5.82
CA TRP A 42 12.05 -13.37 5.74
C TRP A 42 12.72 -12.08 5.24
N LEU A 43 13.99 -11.85 5.57
CA LEU A 43 14.74 -10.68 5.08
C LEU A 43 14.89 -10.69 3.56
N GLY A 44 15.08 -11.86 2.94
CA GLY A 44 15.15 -12.00 1.48
C GLY A 44 13.84 -11.71 0.76
N LEU A 45 12.69 -11.74 1.46
CA LEU A 45 11.41 -11.31 0.91
C LEU A 45 11.31 -9.77 0.84
N TRP A 46 11.85 -9.06 1.83
CA TRP A 46 11.80 -7.60 1.92
C TRP A 46 12.95 -6.89 1.19
N LEU A 47 14.14 -7.49 1.22
CA LEU A 47 15.36 -6.96 0.63
C LEU A 47 15.88 -7.99 -0.39
N PRO A 48 15.28 -8.05 -1.59
CA PRO A 48 15.75 -8.95 -2.62
C PRO A 48 17.16 -8.57 -3.09
N ALA A 49 18.10 -9.50 -2.98
CA ALA A 49 19.43 -9.39 -3.56
C ALA A 49 19.53 -10.29 -4.80
N TRP A 50 18.72 -10.00 -5.83
CA TRP A 50 18.68 -10.83 -7.03
C TRP A 50 19.97 -10.73 -7.83
N ARG A 51 20.63 -11.86 -8.05
CA ARG A 51 21.78 -12.00 -8.95
C ARG A 51 21.41 -12.63 -10.27
N SER A 52 20.19 -13.16 -10.40
CA SER A 52 19.70 -13.81 -11.61
C SER A 52 18.18 -13.64 -11.79
N PRO A 53 17.66 -13.73 -13.04
CA PRO A 53 16.21 -13.72 -13.29
C PRO A 53 15.47 -14.86 -12.59
N ARG A 54 16.11 -16.02 -12.41
CA ARG A 54 15.52 -17.16 -11.67
C ARG A 54 15.24 -16.81 -10.21
N GLU A 55 16.12 -16.04 -9.56
CA GLU A 55 15.91 -15.58 -8.18
C GLU A 55 14.74 -14.60 -8.08
N ALA A 56 14.54 -13.73 -9.07
CA ALA A 56 13.38 -12.85 -9.12
C ALA A 56 12.08 -13.65 -9.25
N VAL A 57 12.07 -14.69 -10.11
CA VAL A 57 10.92 -15.59 -10.25
C VAL A 57 10.65 -16.37 -8.96
N ALA A 58 11.68 -16.88 -8.30
CA ALA A 58 11.55 -17.59 -7.03
C ALA A 58 11.03 -16.68 -5.90
N TRP A 59 11.54 -15.45 -5.84
CA TRP A 59 11.06 -14.41 -4.92
C TRP A 59 9.58 -14.09 -5.17
N LEU A 60 9.18 -13.91 -6.44
CA LEU A 60 7.79 -13.65 -6.80
C LEU A 60 6.89 -14.84 -6.45
N ALA A 61 7.36 -16.07 -6.66
CA ALA A 61 6.65 -17.29 -6.30
C ALA A 61 6.46 -17.40 -4.78
N ALA A 62 7.46 -17.03 -3.98
CA ALA A 62 7.35 -17.01 -2.52
C ALA A 62 6.32 -15.97 -2.03
N TRP A 63 6.32 -14.76 -2.59
CA TRP A 63 5.27 -13.77 -2.33
C TRP A 63 3.90 -14.26 -2.76
N ARG A 64 3.79 -14.88 -3.94
CA ARG A 64 2.53 -15.45 -4.44
C ARG A 64 2.02 -16.53 -3.50
N ALA A 65 2.88 -17.44 -3.03
CA ALA A 65 2.52 -18.49 -2.08
C ALA A 65 2.05 -17.93 -0.73
N LEU A 66 2.67 -16.85 -0.25
CA LEU A 66 2.20 -16.13 0.93
C LEU A 66 0.78 -15.59 0.69
N PHE A 67 0.58 -14.85 -0.41
CA PHE A 67 -0.70 -14.23 -0.75
C PHE A 67 -1.77 -15.18 -1.28
N THR A 68 -1.47 -16.44 -1.60
CA THR A 68 -2.49 -17.46 -1.92
C THR A 68 -2.82 -18.33 -0.73
N SER A 69 -2.12 -18.16 0.39
CA SER A 69 -2.39 -18.90 1.62
C SER A 69 -3.83 -18.70 2.11
N THR A 70 -4.43 -19.78 2.59
CA THR A 70 -5.73 -19.80 3.30
C THR A 70 -5.62 -19.32 4.75
N ASP A 71 -4.44 -18.90 5.20
CA ASP A 71 -4.24 -18.33 6.52
C ASP A 71 -5.18 -17.11 6.73
N PRO A 72 -6.03 -17.13 7.78
CA PRO A 72 -6.98 -16.06 8.05
C PRO A 72 -6.28 -14.71 8.29
N LEU A 73 -5.05 -14.69 8.81
CA LEU A 73 -4.27 -13.45 8.99
C LEU A 73 -3.87 -12.85 7.65
N ILE A 74 -3.43 -13.66 6.70
CA ILE A 74 -3.11 -13.19 5.34
C ILE A 74 -4.38 -12.79 4.59
N ALA A 75 -5.51 -13.48 4.79
CA ALA A 75 -6.80 -13.06 4.25
C ALA A 75 -7.22 -11.67 4.77
N ALA A 76 -7.05 -11.42 6.07
CA ALA A 76 -7.31 -10.10 6.67
C ALA A 76 -6.38 -9.03 6.09
N VAL A 77 -5.06 -9.29 6.00
CA VAL A 77 -4.08 -8.36 5.41
C VAL A 77 -4.40 -8.05 3.95
N ARG A 78 -4.82 -9.04 3.14
CA ARG A 78 -5.26 -8.80 1.75
C ARG A 78 -6.49 -7.91 1.68
N ARG A 79 -7.49 -8.16 2.53
CA ARG A 79 -8.73 -7.37 2.57
C ARG A 79 -8.43 -5.93 2.99
N ASP A 80 -7.70 -5.74 4.08
CA ASP A 80 -7.31 -4.43 4.60
C ASP A 80 -6.49 -3.66 3.55
N GLY A 81 -5.52 -4.33 2.91
CA GLY A 81 -4.71 -3.73 1.85
C GLY A 81 -5.53 -3.28 0.65
N ARG A 82 -6.51 -4.07 0.22
CA ARG A 82 -7.42 -3.69 -0.87
C ARG A 82 -8.25 -2.46 -0.50
N THR A 83 -8.72 -2.36 0.74
CA THR A 83 -9.44 -1.18 1.23
C THR A 83 -8.55 0.06 1.23
N VAL A 84 -7.30 -0.05 1.70
CA VAL A 84 -6.34 1.07 1.69
C VAL A 84 -6.04 1.52 0.26
N LEU A 85 -5.82 0.58 -0.66
CA LEU A 85 -5.56 0.89 -2.07
C LEU A 85 -6.76 1.58 -2.73
N MET A 86 -7.97 1.11 -2.46
CA MET A 86 -9.19 1.70 -3.00
C MET A 86 -9.42 3.11 -2.48
N ARG A 87 -9.17 3.34 -1.17
CA ARG A 87 -9.21 4.69 -0.58
C ARG A 87 -8.18 5.62 -1.23
N HIS A 88 -6.95 5.15 -1.46
CA HIS A 88 -5.94 5.95 -2.18
C HIS A 88 -6.36 6.29 -3.60
N ALA A 89 -6.85 5.30 -4.36
CA ALA A 89 -7.31 5.51 -5.73
C ALA A 89 -8.48 6.52 -5.79
N GLN A 90 -9.42 6.41 -4.84
CA GLN A 90 -10.49 7.39 -4.71
C GLN A 90 -9.93 8.78 -4.41
N LEU A 91 -9.07 8.95 -3.40
CA LEU A 91 -8.48 10.25 -3.11
C LEU A 91 -7.73 10.84 -4.29
N PHE A 92 -6.99 10.02 -5.02
CA PHE A 92 -6.26 10.46 -6.21
C PHE A 92 -7.24 10.98 -7.29
N ALA A 93 -8.30 10.21 -7.59
CA ALA A 93 -9.33 10.64 -8.54
C ALA A 93 -10.04 11.93 -8.10
N TRP A 94 -10.35 12.06 -6.80
CA TRP A 94 -10.91 13.29 -6.24
C TRP A 94 -9.95 14.48 -6.40
N CYS A 95 -8.65 14.27 -6.16
CA CYS A 95 -7.63 15.31 -6.32
C CYS A 95 -7.50 15.75 -7.79
N GLU A 96 -7.43 14.81 -8.74
CA GLU A 96 -7.38 15.14 -10.17
C GLU A 96 -8.64 15.89 -10.64
N THR A 97 -9.82 15.46 -10.18
CA THR A 97 -11.09 16.13 -10.51
C THR A 97 -11.10 17.57 -10.00
N TRP A 98 -10.65 17.80 -8.77
CA TRP A 98 -10.54 19.15 -8.20
C TRP A 98 -9.50 20.00 -8.93
N ALA A 99 -8.35 19.42 -9.31
CA ALA A 99 -7.33 20.14 -10.06
C ALA A 99 -7.84 20.60 -11.43
N MET A 100 -8.57 19.74 -12.16
CA MET A 100 -9.20 20.11 -13.44
C MET A 100 -10.24 21.21 -13.27
N LEU A 101 -11.07 21.14 -12.23
CA LEU A 101 -12.07 22.17 -11.94
C LEU A 101 -11.43 23.52 -11.64
N VAL A 102 -10.35 23.55 -10.86
CA VAL A 102 -9.61 24.78 -10.55
C VAL A 102 -9.04 25.40 -11.83
N VAL A 103 -8.41 24.59 -12.70
CA VAL A 103 -7.87 25.06 -13.99
C VAL A 103 -8.96 25.60 -14.91
N LEU A 104 -10.16 25.01 -14.90
CA LEU A 104 -11.26 25.45 -15.76
C LEU A 104 -11.86 26.80 -15.33
N ILE A 105 -11.80 27.14 -14.03
CA ILE A 105 -12.40 28.36 -13.47
C ILE A 105 -11.38 29.48 -13.20
N SER A 106 -10.09 29.22 -13.41
CA SER A 106 -8.98 30.19 -13.29
C SER A 106 -8.58 30.73 -14.65
#